data_AF-A0A519T875-F1
#
_entry.id   AF-A0A519T875-F1
#
_cell.length_a   1.000
_cell.length_b   1.000
_cell.length_c   1.000
_cell.angle_alpha   90.00
_cell.angle_beta   90.00
_cell.angle_gamma   90.00
#
_symmetry.space_group_name_H-M   'P 1'
#
loop_
_entity.id
_entity.type
_entity.pdbx_description
1 polymer ?
#
loop_
_entity_poly.entity_id
_entity_poly.type
_entity_poly.pdbx_seq_one_letter_code
_entity_poly.pdbx_strand_id
1 'polypeptide(L)'
;HIESQRVAAASEGRSTGVPSSAEESLLRKRELANRAEALLSVPSNQAVNQAKALQAEWKQSGAVRGPESDRLWQRFMLACDKVFEMSALDYYLRKRQAEGTTASPAERSLAATTALRKFIENDRQELDLLRDNLDKLSSAPANDQFRQLLQGKIRTFERKIQTKTELIAIFSATTT
;
A
#
# COMPACT_ATOMS: atom_id res chain seq x y z
N HIS A 1 4.93 5.23 8.28
CA HIS A 1 5.25 4.39 9.45
C HIS A 1 6.04 3.12 9.07
N ILE A 2 5.75 2.46 7.94
CA ILE A 2 6.48 1.25 7.49
C ILE A 2 7.78 1.58 6.70
N GLU A 3 7.79 2.60 5.84
CA GLU A 3 9.00 3.06 5.12
C GLU A 3 10.14 3.45 6.08
N SER A 4 9.79 4.13 7.17
CA SER A 4 10.70 4.58 8.23
C SER A 4 11.36 3.42 8.99
N GLN A 5 10.72 2.25 9.01
CA GLN A 5 11.24 1.06 9.68
C GLN A 5 12.31 0.33 8.86
N ARG A 6 12.43 0.59 7.55
CA ARG A 6 13.50 0.01 6.71
C ARG A 6 14.88 0.61 7.03
N VAL A 7 14.92 1.91 7.34
CA VAL A 7 16.19 2.59 7.68
C VAL A 7 16.65 2.20 9.09
N ALA A 8 15.72 2.11 10.05
CA ALA A 8 16.05 1.70 11.42
C ALA A 8 16.51 0.23 11.53
N ALA A 9 15.89 -0.69 10.77
CA ALA A 9 16.30 -2.09 10.76
C ALA A 9 17.65 -2.34 10.05
N ALA A 10 18.18 -1.35 9.32
CA ALA A 10 19.50 -1.43 8.68
C ALA A 10 20.65 -1.11 9.66
N SER A 11 20.38 -0.40 10.76
CA SER A 11 21.40 0.07 11.73
C SER A 11 21.44 -0.69 13.06
N GLU A 12 20.40 -1.43 13.43
CA GLU A 12 20.36 -2.15 14.71
C GLU A 12 20.42 -3.67 14.51
N GLY A 13 21.64 -4.18 14.57
CA GLY A 13 21.90 -5.60 14.77
C GLY A 13 21.40 -6.05 16.14
N ARG A 14 20.21 -6.67 16.16
CA ARG A 14 19.86 -7.79 17.05
C ARG A 14 18.60 -8.48 16.52
N SER A 15 18.80 -9.38 15.56
CA SER A 15 17.76 -10.28 15.09
C SER A 15 17.59 -11.41 16.11
N THR A 16 16.46 -11.45 16.82
CA THR A 16 16.04 -12.58 17.65
C THR A 16 15.27 -13.63 16.81
N GLY A 17 15.69 -13.85 15.57
CA GLY A 17 15.10 -14.83 14.66
C GLY A 17 16.02 -16.04 14.49
N VAL A 18 15.44 -17.24 14.49
CA VAL A 18 16.12 -18.49 14.12
C VAL A 18 16.93 -18.28 12.83
N PRO A 19 18.21 -18.70 12.75
CA PRO A 19 19.00 -18.57 11.53
C PRO A 19 18.34 -19.38 10.41
N SER A 20 17.64 -18.68 9.53
CA SER A 20 17.08 -19.22 8.29
C SER A 20 18.05 -18.87 7.17
N SER A 21 18.26 -19.77 6.21
CA SER A 21 19.14 -19.46 5.08
C SER A 21 18.55 -18.28 4.28
N ALA A 22 19.40 -17.51 3.59
CA ALA A 22 18.93 -16.40 2.75
C ALA A 22 17.89 -16.88 1.71
N GLU A 23 18.07 -18.10 1.20
CA GLU A 23 17.15 -18.76 0.28
C GLU A 23 15.80 -19.07 0.93
N GLU A 24 15.78 -19.64 2.14
CA GLU A 24 14.55 -19.88 2.89
C GLU A 24 13.77 -18.58 3.19
N SER A 25 14.48 -17.51 3.57
CA SER A 25 13.86 -16.20 3.79
C SER A 25 13.27 -15.62 2.49
N LEU A 26 13.92 -15.81 1.34
CA LEU A 26 13.38 -15.39 0.04
C LEU A 26 12.15 -16.22 -0.36
N LEU A 27 12.17 -17.54 -0.13
CA LEU A 27 11.03 -18.42 -0.35
C LEU A 27 9.83 -18.00 0.49
N ARG A 28 10.03 -17.75 1.79
CA ARG A 28 8.98 -17.24 2.69
C ARG A 28 8.42 -15.91 2.22
N LYS A 29 9.27 -14.96 1.82
CA LYS A 29 8.82 -13.66 1.29
C LYS A 29 8.04 -13.80 -0.01
N ARG A 30 8.43 -14.72 -0.88
CA ARG A 30 7.69 -15.02 -2.11
C ARG A 30 6.29 -15.54 -1.80
N GLU A 31 6.19 -16.47 -0.85
CA GLU A 31 4.90 -17.01 -0.42
C GLU A 31 4.01 -15.93 0.20
N LEU A 32 4.57 -15.07 1.05
CA LEU A 32 3.84 -13.95 1.64
C LEU A 32 3.33 -12.97 0.58
N ALA A 33 4.13 -12.66 -0.44
CA ALA A 33 3.72 -11.83 -1.57
C ALA A 33 2.55 -12.47 -2.34
N ASN A 34 2.65 -13.76 -2.67
CA ASN A 34 1.59 -14.49 -3.37
C ASN A 34 0.29 -14.52 -2.55
N ARG A 35 0.37 -14.82 -1.25
CA ARG A 35 -0.79 -14.81 -0.33
C ARG A 35 -1.43 -13.43 -0.27
N ALA A 36 -0.63 -12.36 -0.20
CA ALA A 36 -1.15 -10.99 -0.19
C ALA A 36 -1.86 -10.63 -1.51
N GLU A 37 -1.31 -11.03 -2.66
CA GLU A 37 -1.92 -10.81 -3.98
C GLU A 37 -3.28 -11.51 -4.11
N ALA A 38 -3.41 -12.72 -3.55
CA ALA A 38 -4.65 -13.49 -3.55
C ALA A 38 -5.79 -12.86 -2.71
N LEU A 39 -5.46 -11.95 -1.77
CA LEU A 39 -6.46 -11.33 -0.89
C LEU A 39 -7.45 -10.41 -1.62
N LEU A 40 -7.16 -10.00 -2.85
CA LEU A 40 -8.10 -9.19 -3.64
C LEU A 40 -9.37 -9.95 -4.05
N SER A 41 -9.32 -11.28 -4.06
CA SER A 41 -10.48 -12.14 -4.32
C SER A 41 -11.27 -12.48 -3.05
N VAL A 42 -10.81 -12.00 -1.89
CA VAL A 42 -11.42 -12.25 -0.57
C VAL A 42 -12.32 -11.06 -0.18
N PRO A 43 -13.46 -11.28 0.49
CA PRO A 43 -14.28 -10.19 1.01
C PRO A 43 -13.46 -9.19 1.85
N SER A 44 -13.67 -7.89 1.62
CA SER A 44 -12.83 -6.81 2.17
C SER A 44 -12.68 -6.83 3.70
N ASN A 45 -13.75 -7.18 4.42
CA ASN A 45 -13.73 -7.30 5.88
C ASN A 45 -12.77 -8.39 6.40
N GLN A 46 -12.59 -9.47 5.64
CA GLN A 46 -11.65 -10.55 5.97
C GLN A 46 -10.25 -10.24 5.43
N ALA A 47 -10.17 -9.72 4.21
CA ALA A 47 -8.92 -9.41 3.52
C ALA A 47 -8.03 -8.44 4.32
N VAL A 48 -8.61 -7.41 4.95
CA VAL A 48 -7.87 -6.44 5.78
C VAL A 48 -7.19 -7.11 6.97
N ASN A 49 -7.88 -8.01 7.67
CA ASN A 49 -7.32 -8.70 8.83
C ASN A 49 -6.21 -9.68 8.40
N GLN A 50 -6.41 -10.39 7.29
CA GLN A 50 -5.39 -11.28 6.74
C GLN A 50 -4.16 -10.49 6.25
N ALA A 51 -4.33 -9.36 5.57
CA ALA A 51 -3.23 -8.50 5.14
C ALA A 51 -2.39 -8.00 6.32
N LYS A 52 -3.03 -7.61 7.43
CA LYS A 52 -2.33 -7.23 8.67
C LYS A 52 -1.53 -8.40 9.27
N ALA A 53 -2.09 -9.61 9.27
CA ALA A 53 -1.38 -10.81 9.71
C ALA A 53 -0.15 -11.08 8.84
N LEU A 54 -0.30 -11.02 7.51
CA LEU A 54 0.82 -11.18 6.58
C LEU A 54 1.90 -10.12 6.79
N GLN A 55 1.54 -8.86 7.10
CA GLN A 55 2.51 -7.81 7.41
C GLN A 55 3.30 -8.12 8.68
N ALA A 56 2.69 -8.77 9.67
CA ALA A 56 3.38 -9.25 10.86
C ALA A 56 4.31 -10.43 10.53
N GLU A 57 3.84 -11.42 9.75
CA GLU A 57 4.65 -12.55 9.28
C GLU A 57 5.87 -12.07 8.46
N TRP A 58 5.68 -11.06 7.59
CA TRP A 58 6.78 -10.48 6.80
C TRP A 58 7.91 -9.94 7.67
N LYS A 59 7.58 -9.25 8.77
CA LYS A 59 8.57 -8.73 9.72
C LYS A 59 9.36 -9.85 10.41
N GLN A 60 8.75 -11.01 10.59
CA GLN A 60 9.38 -12.18 11.19
C GLN A 60 10.23 -13.01 10.20
N SER A 61 10.07 -12.79 8.89
CA SER A 61 10.76 -13.56 7.83
C SER A 61 12.28 -13.32 7.73
N GLY A 62 12.83 -12.36 8.48
CA GLY A 62 14.24 -12.00 8.48
C GLY A 62 14.63 -11.04 7.35
N ALA A 63 15.70 -10.27 7.58
CA ALA A 63 16.24 -9.35 6.59
C ALA A 63 17.09 -10.12 5.57
N VAL A 64 16.79 -9.94 4.28
CA VAL A 64 17.62 -10.42 3.17
C VAL A 64 17.97 -9.21 2.33
N ARG A 65 19.23 -9.05 1.97
CA ARG A 65 19.69 -7.97 1.07
C ARG A 65 19.70 -8.48 -0.36
N GLY A 66 19.34 -7.61 -1.30
CA GLY A 66 19.50 -7.86 -2.72
C GLY A 66 18.26 -7.51 -3.54
N PRO A 67 18.43 -7.40 -4.88
CA PRO A 67 17.37 -6.94 -5.79
C PRO A 67 16.08 -7.77 -5.72
N GLU A 68 16.20 -9.08 -5.48
CA GLU A 68 15.05 -9.96 -5.36
C GLU A 68 14.23 -9.65 -4.10
N SER A 69 14.88 -9.48 -2.93
CA SER A 69 14.17 -9.14 -1.70
C SER A 69 13.47 -7.78 -1.82
N ASP A 70 14.09 -6.81 -2.51
CA ASP A 70 13.47 -5.51 -2.77
C ASP A 70 12.25 -5.66 -3.70
N ARG A 71 12.35 -6.46 -4.76
CA ARG A 71 11.23 -6.74 -5.66
C ARG A 71 10.07 -7.42 -4.94
N LEU A 72 10.36 -8.42 -4.11
CA LEU A 72 9.35 -9.12 -3.31
C LEU A 72 8.69 -8.17 -2.31
N TRP A 73 9.46 -7.28 -1.69
CA TRP A 73 8.93 -6.26 -0.80
C TRP A 73 7.95 -5.32 -1.50
N GLN A 74 8.32 -4.80 -2.68
CA GLN A 74 7.45 -3.90 -3.44
C GLN A 74 6.16 -4.61 -3.86
N ARG A 75 6.24 -5.86 -4.32
CA ARG A 75 5.06 -6.68 -4.64
C ARG A 75 4.15 -6.87 -3.44
N PHE A 76 4.71 -7.31 -2.32
CA PHE A 76 3.98 -7.56 -1.08
C PHE A 76 3.27 -6.28 -0.58
N MET A 77 4.00 -5.17 -0.52
CA MET A 77 3.46 -3.88 -0.10
C MET A 77 2.33 -3.40 -1.02
N LEU A 78 2.52 -3.48 -2.33
CA LEU A 78 1.51 -3.08 -3.30
C LEU A 78 0.24 -3.93 -3.15
N ALA A 79 0.37 -5.25 -2.93
CA ALA A 79 -0.77 -6.12 -2.68
C ALA A 79 -1.54 -5.73 -1.41
N CYS A 80 -0.84 -5.49 -0.29
CA CYS A 80 -1.46 -5.01 0.94
C CYS A 80 -2.15 -3.65 0.74
N ASP A 81 -1.50 -2.71 0.06
CA ASP A 81 -2.08 -1.40 -0.21
C ASP A 81 -3.36 -1.52 -1.04
N LYS A 82 -3.38 -2.38 -2.08
CA LYS A 82 -4.61 -2.64 -2.85
C LYS A 82 -5.75 -3.16 -1.98
N VAL A 83 -5.47 -4.06 -1.03
CA VAL A 83 -6.48 -4.57 -0.09
C VAL A 83 -7.06 -3.45 0.77
N PHE A 84 -6.22 -2.58 1.33
CA PHE A 84 -6.69 -1.48 2.17
C PHE A 84 -7.48 -0.44 1.37
N GLU A 85 -7.03 -0.08 0.18
CA GLU A 85 -7.73 0.85 -0.71
C GLU A 85 -9.05 0.26 -1.22
N MET A 86 -9.11 -1.05 -1.52
CA MET A 86 -10.35 -1.74 -1.85
C MET A 86 -11.34 -1.71 -0.68
N SER A 87 -10.87 -1.94 0.55
CA SER A 87 -11.73 -1.84 1.74
C SER A 87 -12.25 -0.41 1.97
N ALA A 88 -11.45 0.62 1.71
CA ALA A 88 -11.87 2.01 1.80
C ALA A 88 -12.94 2.35 0.74
N LEU A 89 -12.75 1.85 -0.48
CA LEU A 89 -13.71 1.97 -1.57
C LEU A 89 -15.04 1.29 -1.24
N ASP A 90 -15.01 0.05 -0.78
CA ASP A 90 -16.20 -0.71 -0.36
C ASP A 90 -17.00 0.04 0.71
N TYR A 91 -16.31 0.55 1.73
CA TYR A 91 -16.93 1.35 2.79
C TYR A 91 -17.61 2.60 2.22
N TYR A 92 -16.91 3.33 1.34
CA TYR A 92 -17.44 4.54 0.70
C TYR A 92 -18.68 4.25 -0.15
N LEU A 93 -18.65 3.19 -0.96
CA LEU A 93 -19.78 2.81 -1.82
C LEU A 93 -20.98 2.35 -1.01
N ARG A 94 -20.79 1.56 0.05
CA ARG A 94 -21.88 1.14 0.96
C ARG A 94 -22.56 2.33 1.62
N LYS A 95 -21.78 3.33 2.05
CA LYS A 95 -22.33 4.56 2.65
C LYS A 95 -23.18 5.37 1.65
N ARG A 96 -22.87 5.28 0.35
CA ARG A 96 -23.60 5.97 -0.72
C ARG A 96 -24.80 5.16 -1.24
N GLN A 97 -24.77 3.83 -1.16
CA GLN A 97 -25.83 2.92 -1.61
C GLN A 97 -26.93 2.66 -0.56
N ALA A 98 -26.96 3.40 0.55
CA ALA A 98 -28.03 3.29 1.56
C ALA A 98 -29.44 3.59 1.00
N GLU A 99 -29.54 4.06 -0.26
CA GLU A 99 -30.77 4.30 -1.01
C GLU A 99 -31.10 3.12 -1.96
N GLY A 100 -31.49 1.98 -1.38
CA GLY A 100 -32.55 1.09 -1.90
C GLY A 100 -32.50 0.44 -3.29
N THR A 101 -31.43 0.55 -4.10
CA THR A 101 -31.40 -0.04 -5.46
C THR A 101 -30.28 -1.06 -5.65
N THR A 102 -30.60 -2.25 -6.17
CA THR A 102 -29.61 -3.25 -6.60
C THR A 102 -28.95 -2.81 -7.91
N ALA A 103 -27.71 -2.33 -7.84
CA ALA A 103 -26.94 -1.96 -9.03
C ALA A 103 -26.39 -3.19 -9.78
N SER A 104 -26.43 -3.15 -11.11
CA SER A 104 -25.81 -4.12 -12.00
C SER A 104 -24.28 -4.19 -11.82
N PRO A 105 -23.60 -5.28 -12.25
CA PRO A 105 -22.13 -5.35 -12.21
C PRO A 105 -21.44 -4.15 -12.90
N ALA A 106 -21.96 -3.70 -14.04
CA ALA A 106 -21.39 -2.57 -14.78
C ALA A 106 -21.55 -1.24 -14.01
N GLU A 107 -22.73 -0.98 -13.43
CA GLU A 107 -22.97 0.21 -12.61
C GLU A 107 -22.08 0.23 -11.35
N ARG A 108 -21.86 -0.94 -10.74
CA ARG A 108 -20.93 -1.07 -9.60
C ARG A 108 -19.49 -0.77 -10.01
N SER A 109 -19.04 -1.30 -11.15
CA SER A 109 -17.70 -1.03 -11.70
C SER A 109 -17.49 0.45 -12.04
N LEU A 110 -18.51 1.09 -12.64
CA LEU A 110 -18.50 2.52 -12.94
C LEU A 110 -18.48 3.37 -11.66
N ALA A 111 -19.30 3.03 -10.67
CA ALA A 111 -19.33 3.72 -9.38
C ALA A 111 -17.99 3.61 -8.65
N ALA A 112 -17.38 2.41 -8.66
CA ALA A 112 -16.05 2.15 -8.12
C ALA A 112 -14.97 3.01 -8.80
N THR A 113 -14.94 2.99 -10.14
CA THR A 113 -13.99 3.78 -10.93
C THR A 113 -14.14 5.28 -10.68
N THR A 114 -15.38 5.76 -10.59
CA THR A 114 -15.68 7.18 -10.30
C THR A 114 -15.21 7.59 -8.90
N ALA A 115 -15.45 6.75 -7.89
CA ALA A 115 -15.00 7.00 -6.53
C ALA A 115 -13.46 7.00 -6.43
N LEU A 116 -12.79 6.04 -7.08
CA LEU A 116 -11.32 5.98 -7.11
C LEU A 116 -10.71 7.21 -7.78
N ARG A 117 -11.29 7.72 -8.88
CA ARG A 117 -10.85 8.97 -9.51
C ARG A 117 -10.92 10.16 -8.56
N LYS A 118 -12.01 10.28 -7.80
CA LYS A 118 -12.14 11.31 -6.76
C LYS A 118 -11.10 11.16 -5.66
N PHE A 119 -10.81 9.95 -5.22
CA PHE A 119 -9.78 9.71 -4.21
C PHE A 119 -8.38 10.09 -4.72
N ILE A 120 -8.07 9.75 -5.98
CA ILE A 120 -6.82 10.14 -6.63
C ILE A 120 -6.70 11.67 -6.73
N GLU A 121 -7.77 12.36 -7.09
CA GLU A 121 -7.77 13.82 -7.15
C GLU A 121 -7.44 14.45 -5.79
N ASN A 122 -8.09 13.98 -4.72
CA ASN A 122 -7.80 14.45 -3.37
C ASN A 122 -6.34 14.15 -2.95
N ASP A 123 -5.87 12.93 -3.22
CA ASP A 123 -4.49 12.53 -2.89
C ASP A 123 -3.46 13.35 -3.69
N ARG A 124 -3.77 13.75 -4.93
CA ARG A 124 -2.92 14.63 -5.75
C ARG A 124 -2.85 16.04 -5.20
N GLN A 125 -3.97 16.62 -4.79
CA GLN A 125 -3.99 17.95 -4.17
C GLN A 125 -3.13 17.97 -2.90
N GLU A 126 -3.26 16.95 -2.03
CA GLU A 126 -2.42 16.83 -0.84
C GLU A 126 -0.94 16.63 -1.19
N LEU A 127 -0.64 15.83 -2.22
CA LEU A 127 0.73 15.63 -2.71
C LEU A 127 1.36 16.94 -3.19
N ASP A 128 0.63 17.76 -3.93
CA ASP A 128 1.11 19.04 -4.44
C ASP A 128 1.36 20.02 -3.28
N LEU A 129 0.47 20.08 -2.28
CA LEU A 129 0.68 20.87 -1.07
C LEU A 129 1.94 20.44 -0.30
N LEU A 130 2.19 19.13 -0.18
CA LEU A 130 3.39 18.63 0.49
C LEU A 130 4.68 18.97 -0.27
N ARG A 131 4.63 18.94 -1.60
CA ARG A 131 5.76 19.34 -2.48
C ARG A 131 6.04 20.84 -2.35
N ASP A 132 5.01 21.68 -2.45
CA ASP A 132 5.13 23.12 -2.25
C ASP A 132 5.73 23.47 -0.89
N ASN A 133 5.30 22.78 0.16
CA ASN A 133 5.84 22.97 1.50
C ASN A 133 7.31 22.57 1.61
N LEU A 134 7.72 21.47 0.95
CA LEU A 134 9.11 21.04 0.92
C LEU A 134 10.00 22.01 0.14
N ASP A 135 9.49 22.57 -0.96
CA ASP A 135 10.21 23.52 -1.81
C ASP A 135 10.41 24.87 -1.12
N LYS A 136 9.42 25.33 -0.34
CA LYS A 136 9.52 26.56 0.48
C LYS A 136 10.46 26.41 1.67
N LEU A 137 10.73 25.18 2.10
CA LEU A 137 11.59 24.92 3.25
C LEU A 137 13.06 25.01 2.84
N SER A 138 13.90 25.68 3.65
CA SER A 138 15.33 25.77 3.35
C SER A 138 16.05 24.44 3.60
N SER A 139 17.19 24.23 2.94
CA SER A 139 18.06 23.06 3.10
C SER A 139 19.02 23.17 4.29
N ALA A 140 18.75 24.07 5.25
CA ALA A 140 19.55 24.20 6.45
C ALA A 140 19.45 22.91 7.30
N PRO A 141 20.53 22.46 7.96
CA PRO A 141 20.54 21.24 8.77
C PRO A 141 19.43 21.19 9.85
N ALA A 142 19.03 22.34 10.38
CA ALA A 142 17.92 22.46 11.33
C ALA A 142 16.58 21.94 10.78
N ASN A 143 16.40 21.92 9.45
CA ASN A 143 15.18 21.48 8.79
C ASN A 143 15.24 20.01 8.32
N ASP A 144 16.38 19.33 8.44
CA ASP A 144 16.58 18.01 7.84
C ASP A 144 15.55 16.98 8.29
N GLN A 145 15.25 16.94 9.59
CA GLN A 145 14.25 16.03 10.12
C GLN A 145 12.87 16.32 9.51
N PHE A 146 12.49 17.58 9.39
CA PHE A 146 11.19 17.96 8.82
C PHE A 146 11.13 17.70 7.31
N ARG A 147 12.22 17.97 6.57
CA ARG A 147 12.36 17.59 5.16
C ARG A 147 12.18 16.09 4.96
N GLN A 148 12.83 15.27 5.78
CA GLN A 148 12.71 13.81 5.73
C GLN A 148 11.27 13.35 6.00
N LEU A 149 10.58 13.97 6.96
CA LEU A 149 9.17 13.69 7.25
C LEU A 149 8.28 14.02 6.04
N LEU A 150 8.43 15.20 5.42
CA LEU A 150 7.68 15.60 4.24
C LEU A 150 7.94 14.66 3.06
N GLN A 151 9.20 14.36 2.77
CA GLN A 151 9.58 13.38 1.73
C GLN A 151 8.95 12.00 1.99
N GLY A 152 8.88 11.56 3.25
CA GLY A 152 8.22 10.31 3.62
C GLY A 152 6.70 10.34 3.35
N LYS A 153 6.04 11.47 3.61
CA LYS A 153 4.63 11.67 3.28
C LYS A 153 4.41 11.69 1.77
N ILE A 154 5.24 12.42 1.03
CA ILE A 154 5.21 12.49 -0.45
C ILE A 154 5.25 11.08 -1.04
N ARG A 155 6.26 10.26 -0.67
CA ARG A 155 6.35 8.86 -1.11
C ARG A 155 5.11 8.03 -0.77
N THR A 156 4.49 8.30 0.38
CA THR A 156 3.25 7.60 0.79
C THR A 156 2.07 7.97 -0.12
N PHE A 157 1.91 9.25 -0.46
CA PHE A 157 0.84 9.69 -1.36
C PHE A 157 1.08 9.24 -2.81
N GLU A 158 2.31 9.29 -3.30
CA GLU A 158 2.68 8.74 -4.62
C GLU A 158 2.29 7.26 -4.73
N ARG A 159 2.63 6.46 -3.71
CA ARG A 159 2.24 5.04 -3.67
C ARG A 159 0.73 4.85 -3.62
N LYS A 160 0.00 5.63 -2.81
CA LYS A 160 -1.48 5.59 -2.75
C LYS A 160 -2.12 5.87 -4.10
N ILE A 161 -1.62 6.88 -4.83
CA ILE A 161 -2.11 7.24 -6.16
C ILE A 161 -1.84 6.11 -7.15
N GLN A 162 -0.64 5.53 -7.13
CA GLN A 162 -0.30 4.38 -7.96
C GLN A 162 -1.24 3.19 -7.70
N THR A 163 -1.44 2.82 -6.43
CA THR A 163 -2.33 1.72 -6.03
C THR A 163 -3.77 1.95 -6.53
N LYS A 164 -4.33 3.15 -6.34
CA LYS A 164 -5.68 3.48 -6.82
C LYS A 164 -5.77 3.45 -8.35
N THR A 165 -4.71 3.85 -9.05
CA THR A 165 -4.64 3.78 -10.51
C THR A 165 -4.68 2.32 -10.99
N GLU A 166 -3.97 1.41 -10.33
CA GLU A 166 -4.04 -0.02 -10.64
C GLU A 166 -5.41 -0.64 -10.31
N LEU A 167 -6.07 -0.19 -9.24
CA LEU A 167 -7.44 -0.61 -8.94
C LEU A 167 -8.43 -0.17 -10.04
N ILE A 168 -8.29 1.05 -10.58
CA ILE A 168 -9.11 1.49 -11.72
C ILE A 168 -8.93 0.56 -12.92
N ALA A 169 -7.70 0.12 -13.20
CA ALA A 169 -7.43 -0.81 -14.30
C ALA A 169 -8.15 -2.16 -14.10
N ILE A 170 -8.21 -2.68 -12.86
CA ILE A 170 -8.93 -3.92 -12.52
C ILE A 170 -10.43 -3.79 -12.79
N PHE A 171 -11.06 -2.68 -12.36
CA PHE A 171 -12.48 -2.44 -12.61
C PHE A 171 -12.79 -2.23 -14.10
N SER A 172 -11.89 -1.56 -14.82
CA SER A 172 -12.04 -1.30 -16.26
C SER A 172 -11.92 -2.60 -17.08
N ALA A 173 -11.00 -3.49 -16.74
CA ALA A 173 -10.80 -4.77 -17.44
C ALA A 173 -11.98 -5.73 -17.28
N THR A 174 -12.70 -5.69 -16.15
CA THR A 174 -13.86 -6.57 -15.88
C THR A 174 -15.12 -6.16 -16.67
N THR A 175 -15.10 -5.00 -17.33
CA THR A 175 -16.26 -4.44 -18.06
C THR A 175 -16.16 -4.66 -19.57
N THR A 176 -15.04 -5.19 -20.07
CA THR A 176 -14.79 -5.50 -21.50
C THR A 176 -15.04 -6.98 -21.76
#